data_AF-A0A8T3LMU9-F1
#
_entry.id   AF-A0A8T3LMU9-F1
#
_cell.length_a   1.000
_cell.length_b   1.000
_cell.length_c   1.000
_cell.angle_alpha   90.00
_cell.angle_beta   90.00
_cell.angle_gamma   90.00
#
_symmetry.space_group_name_H-M   'P 1'
#
loop_
_entity.id
_entity.type
_entity.pdbx_description
1 polymer ?
#
loop_
_entity_poly.entity_id
_entity_poly.type
_entity_poly.pdbx_seq_one_letter_code
_entity_poly.pdbx_strand_id
1 'polypeptide(L)'
;METAAFYGIVSGISFTLHGLWWVVVQSKGDWRKDRARRLLSYIVSIHFLLPGTMSLLSIIAPGVALVWQLTFAAAGALGVAGVVLTLQALRAEHDTPRMVALMQWVVLPVYAIVTLLALVPGLPGTLGLALTALQVEAIVVTAILVFGVQSAWVLMVEPPREAATA
;
A
#
# COMPACT_ATOMS: atom_id res chain seq x y z
N MET A 1 15.54 -3.78 19.38
CA MET A 1 14.91 -2.45 19.41
C MET A 1 13.69 -2.53 20.31
N GLU A 2 13.44 -1.52 21.14
CA GLU A 2 12.14 -1.33 21.80
C GLU A 2 11.04 -1.25 20.71
N THR A 3 9.95 -1.99 20.86
CA THR A 3 8.81 -2.00 19.91
C THR A 3 8.27 -0.60 19.64
N ALA A 4 8.23 0.24 20.69
CA ALA A 4 7.85 1.64 20.58
C ALA A 4 8.77 2.45 19.65
N ALA A 5 10.08 2.17 19.65
CA ALA A 5 11.03 2.86 18.78
C ALA A 5 10.82 2.50 17.30
N PHE A 6 10.54 1.22 17.01
CA PHE A 6 10.19 0.78 15.65
C PHE A 6 8.96 1.53 15.14
N TYR A 7 7.88 1.49 15.90
CA TYR A 7 6.63 2.15 15.52
C TYR A 7 6.76 3.67 15.43
N GLY A 8 7.56 4.29 16.30
CA GLY A 8 7.82 5.72 16.23
C GLY A 8 8.49 6.11 14.90
N ILE A 9 9.50 5.35 14.48
CA ILE A 9 10.21 5.58 13.22
C ILE A 9 9.29 5.36 12.01
N VAL A 10 8.58 4.22 11.97
CA VAL A 10 7.67 3.90 10.86
C VAL A 10 6.58 4.97 10.75
N SER A 11 6.01 5.40 11.87
CA SER A 11 5.01 6.47 11.92
C SER A 11 5.55 7.76 11.30
N GLY A 12 6.73 8.21 11.74
CA GLY A 12 7.37 9.41 11.24
C GLY A 12 7.66 9.37 9.73
N ILE A 13 8.23 8.27 9.24
CA ILE A 13 8.51 8.10 7.80
C ILE A 13 7.21 8.13 6.99
N SER A 14 6.20 7.40 7.44
CA SER A 14 4.92 7.25 6.73
C SER A 14 4.18 8.58 6.61
N PHE A 15 4.08 9.35 7.70
CA PHE A 15 3.47 10.69 7.65
C PHE A 15 4.30 11.71 6.87
N THR A 16 5.63 11.59 6.89
CA THR A 16 6.50 12.43 6.05
C THR A 16 6.23 12.18 4.57
N LEU A 17 6.20 10.92 4.14
CA LEU A 17 5.87 10.55 2.77
C LEU A 17 4.47 11.00 2.37
N HIS A 18 3.50 10.86 3.27
CA HIS A 18 2.14 11.36 3.05
C HIS A 18 2.11 12.89 2.83
N GLY A 19 2.85 13.64 3.66
CA GLY A 19 2.97 15.09 3.50
C GLY A 19 3.63 15.50 2.19
N LEU A 20 4.73 14.85 1.82
CA LEU A 20 5.41 15.08 0.53
C LEU A 20 4.50 14.76 -0.65
N TRP A 21 3.75 13.66 -0.57
CA TRP A 21 2.78 13.30 -1.61
C TRP A 21 1.68 14.36 -1.76
N TRP A 22 1.22 14.94 -0.65
CA TRP A 22 0.23 16.01 -0.69
C TRP A 22 0.76 17.26 -1.42
N VAL A 23 2.04 17.60 -1.24
CA VAL A 23 2.70 18.69 -1.99
C VAL A 23 2.70 18.39 -3.49
N VAL A 24 3.03 17.15 -3.88
CA VAL A 24 2.99 16.71 -5.29
C VAL A 24 1.59 16.85 -5.88
N VAL A 25 0.57 16.32 -5.20
CA VAL A 25 -0.83 16.38 -5.67
C VAL A 25 -1.32 17.82 -5.79
N GLN A 26 -0.96 18.69 -4.84
CA GLN A 26 -1.31 20.11 -4.91
C GLN A 26 -0.69 20.82 -6.11
N SER A 27 0.54 20.46 -6.49
CA SER A 27 1.22 21.02 -7.66
C SER A 27 0.57 20.58 -8.99
N LYS A 28 -0.20 19.49 -9.00
CA LYS A 28 -0.86 18.92 -10.18
C LYS A 28 -2.34 19.30 -10.22
N GLY A 29 -2.62 20.59 -10.41
CA GLY A 29 -3.97 21.15 -10.40
C GLY A 29 -4.98 20.41 -11.30
N ASP A 30 -4.54 19.91 -12.44
CA ASP A 30 -5.40 19.21 -13.41
C ASP A 30 -5.76 17.79 -12.98
N TRP A 31 -4.97 17.13 -12.12
CA TRP A 31 -5.32 15.83 -11.57
C TRP A 31 -6.58 15.89 -10.72
N ARG A 32 -6.89 17.05 -10.13
CA ARG A 32 -8.12 17.26 -9.33
C ARG A 32 -9.38 17.33 -10.18
N LYS A 33 -9.25 17.55 -11.50
CA LYS A 33 -10.40 17.61 -12.43
C LYS A 33 -10.73 16.21 -12.97
N ASP A 34 -9.72 15.35 -13.11
CA ASP A 34 -9.86 13.97 -13.57
C ASP A 34 -10.22 13.03 -12.41
N ARG A 35 -11.33 12.28 -12.56
CA ARG A 35 -11.81 11.33 -11.55
C ARG A 35 -10.85 10.16 -11.35
N ALA A 36 -10.25 9.62 -12.42
CA ALA A 36 -9.34 8.49 -12.33
C ALA A 36 -8.06 8.90 -11.59
N ARG A 37 -7.48 10.05 -11.96
CA ARG A 37 -6.28 10.59 -11.29
C ARG A 37 -6.52 10.92 -9.83
N ARG A 38 -7.65 11.53 -9.49
CA ARG A 38 -8.04 11.75 -8.08
C ARG A 38 -8.09 10.46 -7.27
N LEU A 39 -8.72 9.42 -7.81
CA LEU A 39 -8.83 8.13 -7.11
C LEU A 39 -7.45 7.50 -6.91
N LEU A 40 -6.61 7.49 -7.94
CA LEU A 40 -5.25 6.95 -7.84
C LEU A 40 -4.37 7.76 -6.87
N SER A 41 -4.44 9.09 -6.91
CA SER A 41 -3.73 9.95 -5.94
C SER A 41 -4.18 9.71 -4.50
N TYR A 42 -5.48 9.46 -4.30
CA TYR A 42 -6.01 9.09 -2.98
C TYR A 42 -5.50 7.72 -2.53
N ILE A 43 -5.46 6.73 -3.42
CA ILE A 43 -4.92 5.40 -3.13
C ILE A 43 -3.45 5.48 -2.68
N VAL A 44 -2.61 6.26 -3.38
CA VAL A 44 -1.21 6.49 -2.96
C VAL A 44 -1.16 7.14 -1.57
N SER A 45 -2.03 8.13 -1.32
CA SER A 45 -2.10 8.81 -0.02
C SER A 45 -2.39 7.81 1.11
N ILE A 46 -3.29 6.86 0.86
CA ILE A 46 -3.67 5.82 1.82
C ILE A 46 -2.54 4.83 2.09
N HIS A 47 -1.69 4.50 1.09
CA HIS A 47 -0.51 3.65 1.29
C HIS A 47 0.52 4.27 2.25
N PHE A 48 0.58 5.61 2.35
CA PHE A 48 1.43 6.28 3.33
C PHE A 48 0.71 6.56 4.64
N LEU A 49 -0.60 6.84 4.59
CA LEU A 49 -1.36 7.18 5.79
C LEU A 49 -1.54 5.96 6.72
N LEU A 50 -1.93 4.80 6.16
CA LEU A 50 -2.26 3.63 6.96
C LEU A 50 -1.10 3.10 7.80
N PRO A 51 0.11 2.88 7.26
CA PRO A 51 1.24 2.41 8.06
C PRO A 51 1.61 3.41 9.16
N GLY A 52 1.44 4.70 8.91
CA GLY A 52 1.69 5.76 9.88
C GLY A 52 0.72 5.72 11.05
N THR A 53 -0.58 5.73 10.75
CA THR A 53 -1.65 5.64 11.76
C THR A 53 -1.58 4.33 12.55
N MET A 54 -1.31 3.21 11.88
CA MET A 54 -1.11 1.91 12.51
C MET A 54 -0.01 1.96 13.55
N SER A 55 1.16 2.43 13.15
CA SER A 55 2.33 2.46 14.02
C SER A 55 2.07 3.36 15.23
N LEU A 56 1.38 4.49 15.04
CA LEU A 56 0.96 5.34 16.14
C LEU A 56 0.00 4.62 17.10
N LEU A 57 -0.99 3.90 16.58
CA LEU A 57 -1.94 3.13 17.41
C LEU A 57 -1.26 1.99 18.18
N SER A 58 -0.27 1.33 17.58
CA SER A 58 0.52 0.27 18.22
C SER A 58 1.33 0.78 19.43
N ILE A 59 1.68 2.06 19.46
CA ILE A 59 2.30 2.71 20.63
C ILE A 59 1.26 2.95 21.74
N ILE A 60 0.04 3.37 21.37
CA ILE A 60 -1.03 3.72 22.31
C ILE A 60 -1.62 2.45 22.97
N ALA A 61 -1.75 1.36 22.20
CA ALA A 61 -2.42 0.14 22.64
C ALA A 61 -1.64 -1.14 22.25
N PRO A 62 -0.42 -1.34 22.81
CA PRO A 62 0.50 -2.41 22.39
C PRO A 62 -0.01 -3.83 22.63
N GLY A 63 -1.05 -4.01 23.46
CA GLY A 63 -1.67 -5.31 23.75
C GLY A 63 -2.96 -5.61 22.99
N VAL A 64 -3.46 -4.68 22.16
CA VAL A 64 -4.75 -4.86 21.49
C VAL A 64 -4.55 -5.47 20.11
N ALA A 65 -4.77 -6.78 20.00
CA ALA A 65 -4.60 -7.50 18.74
C ALA A 65 -5.48 -6.95 17.60
N LEU A 66 -6.62 -6.35 17.94
CA LEU A 66 -7.54 -5.77 16.97
C LEU A 66 -6.91 -4.62 16.16
N VAL A 67 -5.96 -3.87 16.73
CA VAL A 67 -5.32 -2.71 16.09
C VAL A 67 -4.51 -3.14 14.86
N TRP A 68 -3.68 -4.18 15.02
CA TRP A 68 -2.88 -4.69 13.92
C TRP A 68 -3.74 -5.47 12.91
N GLN A 69 -4.75 -6.22 13.38
CA GLN A 69 -5.67 -6.98 12.52
C GLN A 69 -6.45 -6.07 11.57
N LEU A 70 -7.06 -5.00 12.10
CA LEU A 70 -7.81 -4.06 11.28
C LEU A 70 -6.91 -3.35 10.27
N THR A 71 -5.67 -3.06 10.64
CA THR A 71 -4.75 -2.37 9.74
C THR A 71 -4.23 -3.29 8.64
N PHE A 72 -3.85 -4.52 8.93
CA PHE A 72 -3.47 -5.44 7.86
C PHE A 72 -4.64 -5.83 6.98
N ALA A 73 -5.84 -5.98 7.54
CA ALA A 73 -7.05 -6.20 6.75
C ALA A 73 -7.31 -5.01 5.81
N ALA A 74 -7.21 -3.77 6.32
CA ALA A 74 -7.36 -2.57 5.52
C ALA A 74 -6.28 -2.46 4.44
N ALA A 75 -5.01 -2.65 4.80
CA ALA A 75 -3.89 -2.57 3.87
C ALA A 75 -3.93 -3.64 2.79
N GLY A 76 -4.27 -4.86 3.17
CA GLY A 76 -4.50 -5.98 2.26
C GLY A 76 -5.64 -5.69 1.28
N ALA A 77 -6.79 -5.25 1.80
CA ALA A 77 -7.94 -4.88 0.98
C ALA A 77 -7.64 -3.71 0.02
N LEU A 78 -6.90 -2.70 0.48
CA LEU A 78 -6.49 -1.56 -0.35
C LEU A 78 -5.45 -1.94 -1.39
N GLY A 79 -4.55 -2.86 -1.07
CA GLY A 79 -3.63 -3.44 -2.03
C GLY A 79 -4.34 -4.22 -3.12
N VAL A 80 -5.28 -5.09 -2.74
CA VAL A 80 -6.14 -5.81 -3.70
C VAL A 80 -6.92 -4.81 -4.56
N ALA A 81 -7.54 -3.80 -3.95
CA ALA A 81 -8.27 -2.77 -4.68
C ALA A 81 -7.36 -1.99 -5.64
N GLY A 82 -6.17 -1.59 -5.19
CA GLY A 82 -5.18 -0.89 -6.01
C GLY A 82 -4.73 -1.71 -7.21
N VAL A 83 -4.44 -3.01 -7.00
CA VAL A 83 -4.06 -3.92 -8.09
C VAL A 83 -5.22 -4.13 -9.05
N VAL A 84 -6.45 -4.33 -8.56
CA VAL A 84 -7.63 -4.51 -9.41
C VAL A 84 -7.89 -3.26 -10.26
N LEU A 85 -7.85 -2.07 -9.66
CA LEU A 85 -8.04 -0.81 -10.38
C LEU A 85 -6.93 -0.56 -11.41
N THR A 86 -5.68 -0.89 -11.05
CA THR A 86 -4.54 -0.77 -11.96
C THR A 86 -4.66 -1.76 -13.11
N LEU A 87 -5.02 -3.02 -12.85
CA LEU A 87 -5.27 -4.03 -13.88
C LEU A 87 -6.44 -3.65 -14.80
N GLN A 88 -7.51 -3.06 -14.25
CA GLN A 88 -8.63 -2.55 -15.05
C GLN A 88 -8.18 -1.42 -15.99
N ALA A 89 -7.40 -0.47 -15.48
CA ALA A 89 -6.86 0.63 -16.28
C ALA A 89 -5.89 0.10 -17.37
N LEU A 90 -4.97 -0.79 -17.02
CA LEU A 90 -4.03 -1.40 -17.97
C LEU A 90 -4.73 -2.20 -19.06
N ARG A 91 -5.72 -3.05 -18.72
CA ARG A 91 -6.46 -3.86 -19.70
C ARG A 91 -7.36 -3.03 -20.61
N ALA A 92 -7.88 -1.90 -20.14
CA ALA A 92 -8.73 -1.02 -20.94
C ALA A 92 -7.91 -0.15 -21.91
N GLU A 93 -6.65 0.14 -21.60
CA GLU A 93 -5.90 1.18 -22.30
C GLU A 93 -4.59 0.75 -22.97
N HIS A 94 -4.00 -0.38 -22.59
CA HIS A 94 -2.68 -0.77 -23.07
C HIS A 94 -2.54 -2.28 -23.34
N ASP A 95 -1.83 -2.63 -24.42
CA ASP A 95 -1.51 -4.01 -24.78
C ASP A 95 -0.18 -4.43 -24.13
N THR A 96 -0.13 -4.40 -22.80
CA THR A 96 1.07 -4.70 -21.97
C THR A 96 0.89 -5.99 -21.18
N PRO A 97 0.90 -7.17 -21.86
CA PRO A 97 0.61 -8.46 -21.23
C PRO A 97 1.60 -8.82 -20.12
N ARG A 98 2.84 -8.31 -20.20
CA ARG A 98 3.90 -8.59 -19.21
C ARG A 98 3.67 -7.86 -17.88
N MET A 99 3.19 -6.62 -17.91
CA MET A 99 2.88 -5.83 -16.72
C MET A 99 1.60 -6.34 -16.06
N VAL A 100 0.60 -6.69 -16.86
CA VAL A 100 -0.63 -7.36 -16.41
C VAL A 100 -0.31 -8.70 -15.74
N ALA A 101 0.58 -9.50 -16.34
CA ALA A 101 1.02 -10.77 -15.76
C ALA A 101 1.76 -10.56 -14.42
N LEU A 102 2.67 -9.60 -14.33
CA LEU A 102 3.38 -9.28 -13.10
C LEU A 102 2.41 -8.86 -11.98
N MET A 103 1.48 -7.96 -12.28
CA MET A 103 0.47 -7.51 -11.31
C MET A 103 -0.46 -8.64 -10.86
N GLN A 104 -0.92 -9.50 -11.76
CA GLN A 104 -1.83 -10.59 -11.39
C GLN A 104 -1.15 -11.76 -10.69
N TRP A 105 0.09 -12.09 -11.07
CA TRP A 105 0.78 -13.30 -10.60
C TRP A 105 1.75 -13.06 -9.46
N VAL A 106 2.18 -11.82 -9.24
CA VAL A 106 3.14 -11.50 -8.17
C VAL A 106 2.52 -10.54 -7.16
N VAL A 107 1.95 -9.43 -7.62
CA VAL A 107 1.45 -8.39 -6.71
C VAL A 107 0.13 -8.79 -6.04
N LEU A 108 -0.83 -9.29 -6.82
CA LEU A 108 -2.13 -9.72 -6.28
C LEU A 108 -2.00 -10.86 -5.26
N PRO A 109 -1.21 -11.93 -5.49
CA PRO A 109 -1.08 -13.00 -4.51
C PRO A 109 -0.36 -12.55 -3.25
N VAL A 110 0.63 -11.67 -3.36
CA VAL A 110 1.30 -11.08 -2.18
C VAL A 110 0.29 -10.36 -1.30
N TYR A 111 -0.57 -9.51 -1.88
CA TYR A 111 -1.61 -8.83 -1.10
C TYR A 111 -2.70 -9.77 -0.57
N ALA A 112 -3.09 -10.78 -1.34
CA ALA A 112 -4.02 -11.81 -0.88
C ALA A 112 -3.44 -12.57 0.32
N ILE A 113 -2.16 -12.94 0.28
CA ILE A 113 -1.44 -13.61 1.37
C ILE A 113 -1.38 -12.70 2.61
N VAL A 114 -1.01 -11.43 2.45
CA VAL A 114 -1.01 -10.46 3.55
C VAL A 114 -2.38 -10.32 4.20
N THR A 115 -3.44 -10.24 3.38
CA THR A 115 -4.83 -10.17 3.86
C THR A 115 -5.24 -11.45 4.60
N LEU A 116 -4.84 -12.62 4.09
CA LEU A 116 -5.12 -13.92 4.70
C LEU A 116 -4.41 -14.07 6.05
N LEU A 117 -3.13 -13.68 6.12
CA LEU A 117 -2.35 -13.67 7.36
C LEU A 117 -2.95 -12.74 8.41
N ALA A 118 -3.53 -11.61 7.98
CA ALA A 118 -4.25 -10.69 8.86
C ALA A 118 -5.52 -11.29 9.45
N LEU A 119 -6.30 -11.96 8.61
CA LEU A 119 -7.61 -12.53 8.99
C LEU A 119 -7.46 -13.79 9.83
N VAL A 120 -6.35 -14.53 9.68
CA VAL A 120 -6.09 -15.78 10.40
C VAL A 120 -4.73 -15.72 11.11
N PRO A 121 -4.67 -15.14 12.32
CA PRO A 121 -3.43 -14.97 13.10
C PRO A 121 -2.68 -16.28 13.43
N GLY A 122 -3.35 -17.43 13.36
CA GLY A 122 -2.77 -18.75 13.62
C GLY A 122 -2.01 -19.37 12.43
N LEU A 123 -2.15 -18.81 11.22
CA LEU A 123 -1.55 -19.37 10.00
C LEU A 123 -0.02 -19.53 10.07
N PRO A 124 0.77 -18.53 10.55
CA PRO A 124 2.23 -18.66 10.61
C PRO A 124 2.67 -19.83 11.50
N GLY A 125 2.02 -20.01 12.64
CA GLY A 125 2.27 -21.12 13.57
C GLY A 125 1.92 -22.47 12.96
N THR A 126 0.82 -22.58 12.21
CA THR A 126 0.44 -23.82 11.52
C THR A 126 1.34 -24.18 10.33
N LEU A 127 1.99 -23.18 9.73
CA LEU A 127 2.91 -23.35 8.59
C LEU A 127 4.35 -23.62 9.01
N GLY A 128 4.64 -23.69 10.32
CA GLY A 128 6.00 -23.86 10.85
C GLY A 128 6.92 -22.66 10.62
N LEU A 129 6.35 -21.50 10.23
CA LEU A 129 7.10 -20.26 10.09
C LEU A 129 7.30 -19.67 11.48
N ALA A 130 8.52 -19.78 12.02
CA ALA A 130 8.93 -19.20 13.30
C ALA A 130 9.08 -17.66 13.23
N LEU A 131 8.12 -16.98 12.60
CA LEU A 131 8.05 -15.53 12.53
C LEU A 131 7.27 -15.01 13.73
N THR A 132 7.83 -14.00 14.40
CA THR A 132 7.07 -13.27 15.43
C THR A 132 6.01 -12.39 14.78
N ALA A 133 4.93 -12.06 15.50
CA ALA A 133 3.89 -11.15 15.00
C ALA A 133 4.48 -9.81 14.50
N LEU A 134 5.51 -9.30 15.19
CA LEU A 134 6.23 -8.09 14.82
C LEU A 134 7.00 -8.22 13.49
N GLN A 135 7.56 -9.39 13.17
CA GLN A 135 8.25 -9.60 11.90
C GLN A 135 7.28 -9.63 10.73
N VAL A 136 6.12 -10.29 10.91
CA VAL A 136 5.04 -10.27 9.92
C VAL A 136 4.58 -8.83 9.70
N GLU A 137 4.42 -8.07 10.78
CA GLU A 137 4.07 -6.66 10.73
C GLU A 137 5.05 -5.79 9.94
N ALA A 138 6.34 -5.92 10.24
CA ALA A 138 7.38 -5.20 9.55
C ALA A 138 7.38 -5.49 8.04
N ILE A 139 7.24 -6.77 7.66
CA ILE A 139 7.18 -7.18 6.24
C ILE A 139 6.01 -6.52 5.52
N VAL A 140 4.83 -6.51 6.15
CA VAL A 140 3.61 -5.93 5.57
C VAL A 140 3.75 -4.42 5.42
N VAL A 141 4.19 -3.73 6.46
CA VAL A 141 4.45 -2.29 6.43
C VAL A 141 5.45 -1.94 5.31
N THR A 142 6.54 -2.69 5.21
CA THR A 142 7.53 -2.48 4.14
C THR A 142 6.90 -2.68 2.77
N ALA A 143 6.10 -3.73 2.57
CA ALA A 143 5.42 -3.96 1.30
C ALA A 143 4.50 -2.77 0.94
N ILE A 144 3.64 -2.33 1.87
CA ILE A 144 2.73 -1.19 1.64
C ILE A 144 3.51 0.08 1.24
N LEU A 145 4.61 0.37 1.93
CA LEU A 145 5.43 1.55 1.62
C LEU A 145 6.06 1.44 0.23
N VAL A 146 6.63 0.27 -0.11
CA VAL A 146 7.18 0.02 -1.45
C VAL A 146 6.09 0.23 -2.51
N PHE A 147 4.89 -0.31 -2.30
CA PHE A 147 3.78 -0.13 -3.24
C PHE A 147 3.30 1.30 -3.34
N GLY A 148 3.23 2.05 -2.22
CA GLY A 148 2.91 3.47 -2.23
C GLY A 148 3.90 4.27 -3.07
N VAL A 149 5.20 4.00 -2.91
CA VAL A 149 6.27 4.65 -3.68
C VAL A 149 6.19 4.27 -5.17
N GLN A 150 5.99 2.99 -5.50
CA GLN A 150 5.87 2.56 -6.90
C GLN A 150 4.61 3.13 -7.58
N SER A 151 3.49 3.19 -6.85
CA SER A 151 2.25 3.79 -7.35
C SER A 151 2.40 5.29 -7.58
N ALA A 152 3.09 5.99 -6.67
CA ALA A 152 3.44 7.40 -6.84
C ALA A 152 4.33 7.62 -8.07
N TRP A 153 5.32 6.75 -8.28
CA TRP A 153 6.23 6.80 -9.42
C TRP A 153 5.49 6.67 -10.75
N VAL A 154 4.65 5.62 -10.89
CA VAL A 154 3.85 5.40 -12.10
C VAL A 154 2.97 6.60 -12.38
N LEU A 155 2.30 7.16 -11.37
CA LEU A 155 1.43 8.32 -11.55
C LEU A 155 2.19 9.59 -12.00
N MET A 156 3.46 9.73 -11.62
CA MET A 156 4.30 10.88 -11.97
C MET A 156 4.97 10.76 -13.34
N VAL A 157 5.37 9.55 -13.75
CA VAL A 157 6.21 9.32 -14.92
C VAL A 157 5.41 8.88 -16.15
N GLU A 158 4.29 8.17 -15.97
CA GLU A 158 3.52 7.66 -17.11
C GLU A 158 2.76 8.83 -17.80
N PRO A 159 3.06 9.14 -19.08
CA PRO A 159 2.38 10.21 -19.79
C PRO A 159 0.89 9.88 -19.99
N PRO A 160 -0.01 10.89 -19.98
CA PRO A 160 -1.40 10.69 -20.38
C PRO A 160 -1.46 10.08 -21.79
N ARG A 161 -2.38 9.13 -22.02
CA ARG A 161 -2.54 8.38 -23.28
C ARG A 161 -2.58 9.25 -24.55
N GLU A 162 -3.07 10.49 -24.45
CA GLU A 162 -3.13 11.45 -25.56
C GLU A 162 -1.75 11.98 -26.01
N ALA A 163 -0.73 11.94 -25.15
CA ALA A 163 0.61 12.45 -25.48
C ALA A 163 1.53 11.40 -26.11
N ALA A 164 1.17 10.11 -26.09
CA ALA A 164 1.99 9.02 -26.61
C ALA A 164 1.79 8.75 -28.12
N THR A 165 0.85 9.44 -28.76
CA THR A 165 0.53 9.32 -30.19
C THR A 165 0.95 10.54 -31.02
N ALA A 166 1.78 11.43 -30.46
CA ALA A 166 2.30 12.61 -31.16
C ALA A 166 3.76 12.42 -31.59
#